data_AF-A0A8J7ECS2-F1
#
_entry.id   AF-A0A8J7ECS2-F1
#
_cell.length_a   1.000
_cell.length_b   1.000
_cell.length_c   1.000
_cell.angle_alpha   90.00
_cell.angle_beta   90.00
_cell.angle_gamma   90.00
#
_symmetry.space_group_name_H-M   'P 1'
#
loop_
_entity.id
_entity.type
_entity.pdbx_description
1 polymer ?
#
loop_
_entity_poly.entity_id
_entity_poly.type
_entity_poly.pdbx_seq_one_letter_code
_entity_poly.pdbx_strand_id
1 'polypeptide(L)'
;MPLTNLDLPSPKFLRAGWAAFAAVCSARGWTDSAYATENQWLYHDGGGNWAGIRFQNDNRAVLLGHDHEYSETYFGEAAKYFQEQETDLLLDAPEWWGRDIDPKPFGEWIGFIYGWDGEKWQRSDYDKSDGFASVGLLRVCTELDDLFEYSKDAPGLNGSEPNRELLQSLVDADADISVDLLERAIPGWDSESGVAAAKKFRLIRL
;
A
#
# COMPACT_ATOMS: atom_id res chain seq x y z
N MET A 1 1.92 -24.15 14.59
CA MET A 1 3.09 -23.44 15.16
C MET A 1 2.61 -22.05 15.59
N PRO A 2 3.28 -21.33 16.51
CA PRO A 2 2.87 -19.95 16.77
C PRO A 2 3.10 -19.09 15.52
N LEU A 3 2.24 -18.10 15.29
CA LEU A 3 2.41 -17.10 14.23
C LEU A 3 3.78 -16.41 14.32
N THR A 4 4.32 -16.03 13.17
CA THR A 4 5.59 -15.32 13.05
C THR A 4 5.35 -13.81 13.15
N ASN A 5 6.05 -13.12 14.06
CA ASN A 5 5.98 -11.66 14.17
C ASN A 5 6.77 -11.01 13.02
N LEU A 6 6.28 -9.89 12.52
CA LEU A 6 6.90 -9.11 11.46
C LEU A 6 7.37 -7.75 11.99
N ASP A 7 8.56 -7.32 11.54
CA ASP A 7 9.08 -5.99 11.81
C ASP A 7 8.57 -5.01 10.74
N LEU A 8 7.32 -4.59 10.90
CA LEU A 8 6.64 -3.67 9.99
C LEU A 8 6.09 -2.47 10.76
N PRO A 9 6.11 -1.25 10.18
CA PRO A 9 5.47 -0.10 10.80
C PRO A 9 3.97 -0.31 11.00
N SER A 10 3.38 0.33 12.01
CA SER A 10 1.94 0.27 12.25
C SER A 10 1.15 0.84 11.04
N PRO A 11 -0.12 0.43 10.83
CA PRO A 11 -0.96 1.04 9.79
C PRO A 11 -0.99 2.56 9.84
N LYS A 12 -0.99 3.13 11.06
CA LYS A 12 -0.94 4.58 11.27
C LYS A 12 0.34 5.21 10.73
N PHE A 13 1.49 4.55 10.89
CA PHE A 13 2.76 5.05 10.35
C PHE A 13 2.78 5.00 8.82
N LEU A 14 2.22 3.95 8.22
CA LEU A 14 2.15 3.80 6.76
C LEU A 14 1.23 4.84 6.09
N ARG A 15 0.24 5.37 6.83
CA ARG A 15 -0.74 6.34 6.31
C ARG A 15 -0.11 7.54 5.63
N ALA A 16 0.91 8.11 6.26
CA ALA A 16 1.53 9.36 5.84
C ALA A 16 2.10 9.26 4.42
N GLY A 17 2.98 8.28 4.18
CA GLY A 17 3.56 8.05 2.86
C GLY A 17 2.55 7.59 1.83
N TRP A 18 1.61 6.73 2.21
CA TRP A 18 0.56 6.26 1.30
C TRP A 18 -0.36 7.40 0.83
N ALA A 19 -0.73 8.30 1.75
CA ALA A 19 -1.54 9.47 1.41
C ALA A 19 -0.79 10.46 0.52
N ALA A 20 0.51 10.69 0.77
CA ALA A 20 1.35 11.53 -0.08
C ALA A 20 1.49 10.93 -1.49
N PHE A 21 1.74 9.63 -1.60
CA PHE A 21 1.82 8.94 -2.88
C PHE A 21 0.48 8.98 -3.64
N ALA A 22 -0.63 8.70 -2.96
CA ALA A 22 -1.97 8.80 -3.54
C ALA A 22 -2.28 10.22 -4.05
N ALA A 23 -1.81 11.25 -3.34
CA ALA A 23 -1.97 12.64 -3.79
C ALA A 23 -1.23 12.91 -5.09
N VAL A 24 0.05 12.51 -5.17
CA VAL A 24 0.88 12.70 -6.37
C VAL A 24 0.32 11.92 -7.56
N CYS A 25 -0.02 10.64 -7.37
CA CYS A 25 -0.62 9.80 -8.41
C CYS A 25 -1.96 10.38 -8.90
N SER A 26 -2.85 10.79 -7.98
CA SER A 26 -4.16 11.34 -8.36
C SER A 26 -4.06 12.70 -9.05
N ALA A 27 -3.11 13.56 -8.66
CA ALA A 27 -2.86 14.84 -9.33
C ALA A 27 -2.34 14.65 -10.76
N ARG A 28 -1.55 13.58 -10.98
CA ARG A 28 -1.10 13.13 -12.31
C ARG A 28 -2.21 12.47 -13.15
N GLY A 29 -3.34 12.10 -12.54
CA GLY A 29 -4.47 11.41 -13.18
C GLY A 29 -4.47 9.89 -13.01
N TRP A 30 -3.58 9.34 -12.19
CA TRP A 30 -3.48 7.91 -11.85
C TRP A 30 -4.22 7.61 -10.54
N THR A 31 -5.54 7.74 -10.57
CA THR A 31 -6.39 7.70 -9.36
C THR A 31 -6.61 6.30 -8.78
N ASP A 32 -6.23 5.25 -9.52
CA ASP A 32 -6.33 3.85 -9.12
C ASP A 32 -5.04 3.27 -8.52
N SER A 33 -3.88 3.88 -8.82
CA SER A 33 -2.57 3.39 -8.37
C SER A 33 -2.41 3.35 -6.85
N ALA A 34 -3.03 4.30 -6.14
CA ALA A 34 -3.16 4.25 -4.69
C ALA A 34 -4.40 5.01 -4.22
N TYR A 35 -5.24 4.37 -3.42
CA TYR A 35 -6.45 5.00 -2.89
C TYR A 35 -6.93 4.36 -1.59
N ALA A 36 -7.81 5.11 -0.91
CA ALA A 36 -8.48 4.69 0.30
C ALA A 36 -10.00 4.71 0.10
N THR A 37 -10.68 3.77 0.75
CA THR A 37 -12.12 3.77 1.03
C THR A 37 -12.35 3.83 2.54
N GLU A 38 -13.59 3.65 3.00
CA GLU A 38 -13.91 3.59 4.42
C GLU A 38 -13.31 2.37 5.15
N ASN A 39 -13.03 1.29 4.43
CA ASN A 39 -12.64 0.00 5.00
C ASN A 39 -11.36 -0.59 4.41
N GLN A 40 -10.72 0.06 3.43
CA GLN A 40 -9.48 -0.45 2.85
C GLN A 40 -8.59 0.64 2.27
N TRP A 41 -7.29 0.35 2.24
CA TRP A 41 -6.29 1.05 1.44
C TRP A 41 -5.72 0.11 0.41
N LEU A 42 -5.45 0.61 -0.78
CA LEU A 42 -4.98 -0.16 -1.92
C LEU A 42 -3.85 0.57 -2.62
N TYR A 43 -2.93 -0.22 -3.15
CA TYR A 43 -1.76 0.19 -3.92
C TYR A 43 -1.51 -0.84 -5.02
N HIS A 44 -1.15 -0.38 -6.21
CA HIS A 44 -0.56 -1.19 -7.25
C HIS A 44 0.45 -0.38 -8.06
N ASP A 45 1.44 -1.06 -8.65
CA ASP A 45 2.46 -0.42 -9.50
C ASP A 45 2.08 -0.41 -10.99
N GLY A 46 0.99 -1.09 -11.37
CA GLY A 46 0.54 -1.24 -12.75
C GLY A 46 1.24 -2.37 -13.54
N GLY A 47 2.27 -2.99 -12.95
CA GLY A 47 2.97 -4.17 -13.47
C GLY A 47 2.37 -5.50 -13.02
N GLY A 48 1.38 -5.47 -12.12
CA GLY A 48 0.74 -6.65 -11.54
C GLY A 48 1.05 -6.83 -10.05
N ASN A 49 1.92 -5.99 -9.48
CA ASN A 49 2.22 -5.98 -8.06
C ASN A 49 1.20 -5.12 -7.33
N TRP A 50 0.63 -5.66 -6.26
CA TRP A 50 -0.37 -4.94 -5.48
C TRP A 50 -0.30 -5.32 -4.01
N ALA A 51 -0.71 -4.37 -3.17
CA ALA A 51 -0.93 -4.59 -1.76
C ALA A 51 -2.13 -3.79 -1.29
N GLY A 52 -2.79 -4.28 -0.24
CA GLY A 52 -3.89 -3.58 0.38
C GLY A 52 -4.03 -3.92 1.84
N ILE A 53 -4.51 -2.94 2.61
CA ILE A 53 -4.92 -3.14 3.98
C ILE A 53 -6.46 -3.17 4.02
N ARG A 54 -7.03 -4.18 4.68
CA ARG A 54 -8.45 -4.34 4.97
C ARG A 54 -8.67 -4.10 6.46
N PHE A 55 -9.48 -3.12 6.80
CA PHE A 55 -9.71 -2.73 8.18
C PHE A 55 -10.94 -3.46 8.72
N GLN A 56 -10.72 -4.28 9.75
CA GLN A 56 -11.79 -5.04 10.41
C GLN A 56 -12.45 -4.20 11.53
N ASN A 57 -11.66 -3.37 12.20
CA ASN A 57 -12.08 -2.37 13.18
C ASN A 57 -10.88 -1.45 13.53
N ASP A 58 -11.10 -0.52 14.45
CA ASP A 58 -10.12 0.47 14.94
C ASP A 58 -8.81 -0.13 15.49
N ASN A 59 -8.70 -1.45 15.70
CA ASN A 59 -7.48 -2.09 16.19
C ASN A 59 -7.03 -3.27 15.33
N ARG A 60 -7.77 -3.66 14.30
CA ARG A 60 -7.45 -4.87 13.52
C ARG A 60 -7.49 -4.60 12.05
N ALA A 61 -6.44 -5.06 11.37
CA ALA A 61 -6.33 -4.97 9.94
C ALA A 61 -5.68 -6.22 9.35
N VAL A 62 -5.95 -6.49 8.08
CA VAL A 62 -5.27 -7.52 7.30
C VAL A 62 -4.55 -6.82 6.15
N LEU A 63 -3.24 -6.98 6.07
CA LEU A 63 -2.44 -6.57 4.92
C LEU A 63 -2.27 -7.80 4.03
N LEU A 64 -2.71 -7.70 2.78
CA LEU A 64 -2.57 -8.75 1.79
C LEU A 64 -2.11 -8.16 0.46
N GLY A 65 -1.55 -9.01 -0.38
CA GLY A 65 -1.09 -8.60 -1.68
C GLY A 65 -0.40 -9.73 -2.42
N HIS A 66 0.20 -9.37 -3.53
CA HIS A 66 0.91 -10.29 -4.40
C HIS A 66 1.92 -9.49 -5.22
N ASP A 67 3.13 -10.03 -5.26
CA ASP A 67 4.11 -9.68 -6.28
C ASP A 67 4.02 -10.70 -7.43
N HIS A 68 3.87 -10.22 -8.65
CA HIS A 68 3.68 -11.04 -9.84
C HIS A 68 4.92 -11.88 -10.20
N GLU A 69 6.12 -11.40 -9.86
CA GLU A 69 7.37 -12.05 -10.20
C GLU A 69 8.00 -12.85 -9.04
N TYR A 70 7.77 -12.44 -7.79
CA TYR A 70 8.54 -12.86 -6.62
C TYR A 70 7.72 -13.54 -5.52
N SER A 71 6.41 -13.72 -5.71
CA SER A 71 5.59 -14.56 -4.83
C SER A 71 5.72 -16.03 -5.23
N GLU A 72 6.39 -16.83 -4.39
CA GLU A 72 6.51 -18.29 -4.54
C GLU A 72 5.51 -19.06 -3.65
N THR A 73 4.71 -18.32 -2.90
CA THR A 73 3.55 -18.80 -2.13
C THR A 73 2.36 -18.97 -3.06
N TYR A 74 1.78 -20.17 -3.06
CA TYR A 74 0.59 -20.46 -3.87
C TYR A 74 -0.59 -20.75 -2.95
N PHE A 75 -1.48 -19.78 -2.79
CA PHE A 75 -2.63 -19.88 -1.89
C PHE A 75 -3.94 -20.11 -2.66
N GLY A 76 -4.77 -21.05 -2.21
CA GLY A 76 -6.09 -21.32 -2.79
C GLY A 76 -6.02 -21.69 -4.28
N GLU A 77 -6.76 -20.96 -5.11
CA GLU A 77 -6.85 -21.23 -6.56
C GLU A 77 -5.51 -21.08 -7.30
N ALA A 78 -4.58 -20.27 -6.79
CA ALA A 78 -3.25 -20.13 -7.38
C ALA A 78 -2.48 -21.47 -7.37
N ALA A 79 -2.57 -22.25 -6.28
CA ALA A 79 -1.92 -23.56 -6.19
C ALA A 79 -2.42 -24.53 -7.28
N LYS A 80 -3.72 -24.53 -7.55
CA LYS A 80 -4.32 -25.36 -8.59
C LYS A 80 -3.90 -24.90 -9.99
N TYR A 81 -3.93 -23.59 -10.23
CA TYR A 81 -3.58 -23.00 -11.52
C TYR A 81 -2.12 -23.30 -11.91
N PHE A 82 -1.19 -23.08 -10.98
CA PHE A 82 0.24 -23.32 -11.20
C PHE A 82 0.67 -24.78 -10.99
N GLN A 83 -0.23 -25.66 -10.52
CA GLN A 83 0.06 -27.06 -10.18
C GLN A 83 1.15 -27.21 -9.11
N GLU A 84 1.12 -26.30 -8.14
CA GLU A 84 2.08 -26.20 -7.05
C GLU A 84 1.49 -26.66 -5.72
N GLN A 85 2.36 -26.99 -4.77
CA GLN A 85 1.90 -27.29 -3.41
C GLN A 85 1.34 -26.01 -2.76
N GLU A 86 0.10 -26.11 -2.27
CA GLU A 86 -0.55 -25.00 -1.57
C GLU A 86 0.24 -24.57 -0.33
N THR A 87 0.43 -23.27 -0.20
CA THR A 87 0.96 -22.61 0.99
C THR A 87 -0.23 -22.00 1.73
N ASP A 88 -0.62 -22.61 2.85
CA ASP A 88 -1.76 -22.13 3.64
C ASP A 88 -1.35 -20.85 4.40
N LEU A 89 -1.66 -19.70 3.79
CA LEU A 89 -1.36 -18.38 4.35
C LEU A 89 -2.22 -18.06 5.59
N LEU A 90 -3.21 -18.88 5.93
CA LEU A 90 -4.07 -18.73 7.11
C LEU A 90 -3.82 -19.79 8.17
N LEU A 91 -2.77 -20.61 8.01
CA LEU A 91 -2.42 -21.65 8.97
C LEU A 91 -2.15 -21.06 10.36
N ASP A 92 -2.88 -21.55 11.37
CA ASP A 92 -2.85 -21.07 12.76
C ASP A 92 -3.30 -19.60 12.95
N ALA A 93 -3.76 -18.94 11.88
CA ALA A 93 -4.29 -17.58 11.96
C ALA A 93 -5.68 -17.53 12.60
N PRO A 94 -6.02 -16.47 13.34
CA PRO A 94 -7.38 -16.24 13.79
C PRO A 94 -8.36 -16.17 12.62
N GLU A 95 -9.58 -16.69 12.82
CA GLU A 95 -10.64 -16.73 11.80
C GLU A 95 -10.90 -15.37 11.12
N TRP A 96 -10.71 -14.26 11.85
CA TRP A 96 -10.94 -12.92 11.31
C TRP A 96 -10.00 -12.52 10.17
N TRP A 97 -8.85 -13.19 10.00
CA TRP A 97 -7.93 -12.92 8.88
C TRP A 97 -8.56 -13.28 7.54
N GLY A 98 -9.37 -14.36 7.49
CA GLY A 98 -9.93 -14.89 6.25
C GLY A 98 -11.28 -14.29 5.82
N ARG A 99 -11.80 -13.28 6.54
CA ARG A 99 -13.17 -12.78 6.29
C ARG A 99 -13.32 -11.87 5.08
N ASP A 100 -12.25 -11.17 4.70
CA ASP A 100 -12.26 -10.19 3.60
C ASP A 100 -10.90 -10.17 2.89
N ILE A 101 -10.62 -11.24 2.14
CA ILE A 101 -9.35 -11.44 1.43
C ILE A 101 -9.55 -11.57 -0.08
N ASP A 102 -10.53 -10.87 -0.65
CA ASP A 102 -10.70 -10.83 -2.11
C ASP A 102 -9.51 -10.08 -2.75
N PRO A 103 -8.75 -10.70 -3.69
CA PRO A 103 -7.62 -10.06 -4.37
C PRO A 103 -8.05 -8.97 -5.36
N LYS A 104 -9.34 -8.87 -5.68
CA LYS A 104 -9.86 -7.83 -6.57
C LYS A 104 -9.77 -6.43 -5.94
N PRO A 105 -9.68 -5.37 -6.75
CA PRO A 105 -9.78 -5.36 -8.22
C PRO A 105 -8.45 -5.59 -8.96
N PHE A 106 -7.31 -5.66 -8.27
CA PHE A 106 -5.99 -5.61 -8.92
C PHE A 106 -5.35 -6.97 -9.14
N GLY A 107 -5.65 -7.92 -8.26
CA GLY A 107 -5.04 -9.24 -8.28
C GLY A 107 -6.00 -10.34 -8.70
N GLU A 108 -5.41 -11.41 -9.19
CA GLU A 108 -6.04 -12.73 -9.26
C GLU A 108 -5.61 -13.61 -8.08
N TRP A 109 -4.38 -13.43 -7.60
CA TRP A 109 -3.73 -14.28 -6.60
C TRP A 109 -3.29 -13.48 -5.37
N ILE A 110 -3.09 -14.19 -4.26
CA ILE A 110 -2.59 -13.66 -2.99
C ILE A 110 -1.27 -14.37 -2.69
N GLY A 111 -0.21 -13.59 -2.53
CA GLY A 111 1.11 -14.07 -2.12
C GLY A 111 1.31 -14.00 -0.59
N PHE A 112 0.77 -12.97 0.06
CA PHE A 112 0.92 -12.82 1.51
C PHE A 112 -0.38 -12.38 2.19
N ILE A 113 -0.53 -12.79 3.45
CA ILE A 113 -1.59 -12.33 4.36
C ILE A 113 -0.95 -12.10 5.74
N TYR A 114 -0.96 -10.85 6.19
CA TYR A 114 -0.44 -10.41 7.48
C TYR A 114 -1.56 -9.79 8.31
N GLY A 115 -1.67 -10.14 9.58
CA GLY A 115 -2.64 -9.55 10.49
C GLY A 115 -2.00 -8.56 11.45
N TRP A 116 -2.64 -7.40 11.61
CA TRP A 116 -2.41 -6.44 12.68
C TRP A 116 -3.42 -6.69 13.82
N ASP A 117 -2.92 -6.93 15.03
CA ASP A 117 -3.76 -7.22 16.20
C ASP A 117 -4.06 -5.99 17.09
N GLY A 118 -3.45 -4.84 16.76
CA GLY A 118 -3.50 -3.61 17.56
C GLY A 118 -2.12 -3.19 18.05
N GLU A 119 -1.16 -4.11 18.09
CA GLU A 119 0.19 -3.88 18.61
C GLU A 119 1.29 -4.29 17.63
N LYS A 120 1.06 -5.34 16.84
CA LYS A 120 2.08 -5.93 15.97
C LYS A 120 1.48 -6.56 14.72
N TRP A 121 2.33 -6.67 13.70
CA TRP A 121 2.07 -7.48 12.52
C TRP A 121 2.52 -8.91 12.74
N GLN A 122 1.73 -9.86 12.25
CA GLN A 122 2.06 -11.27 12.26
C GLN A 122 1.69 -11.93 10.93
N ARG A 123 2.29 -13.09 10.64
CA ARG A 123 1.92 -13.98 9.53
C ARG A 123 1.90 -15.45 9.94
N SER A 124 1.27 -16.28 9.13
CA SER A 124 1.41 -17.74 9.21
C SER A 124 2.86 -18.15 8.95
N ASP A 125 3.29 -19.25 9.57
CA ASP A 125 4.68 -19.71 9.47
C ASP A 125 4.93 -20.46 8.15
N TYR A 126 5.82 -19.93 7.32
CA TYR A 126 6.28 -20.52 6.06
C TYR A 126 7.64 -19.95 5.66
N ASP A 127 8.42 -20.72 4.89
CA ASP A 127 9.80 -20.46 4.48
C ASP A 127 9.95 -19.92 3.05
N LYS A 128 8.91 -20.03 2.23
CA LYS A 128 8.88 -19.51 0.86
C LYS A 128 8.90 -17.97 0.82
N SER A 129 9.45 -17.41 -0.26
CA SER A 129 9.32 -15.99 -0.57
C SER A 129 7.87 -15.66 -0.90
N ASP A 130 7.27 -14.71 -0.20
CA ASP A 130 5.89 -14.26 -0.44
C ASP A 130 5.79 -12.97 -1.26
N GLY A 131 6.93 -12.45 -1.71
CA GLY A 131 7.01 -11.28 -2.59
C GLY A 131 6.79 -9.93 -1.91
N PHE A 132 6.48 -9.87 -0.61
CA PHE A 132 6.10 -8.62 0.06
C PHE A 132 7.13 -7.48 -0.09
N ALA A 133 8.42 -7.80 0.04
CA ALA A 133 9.50 -6.82 -0.09
C ALA A 133 9.61 -6.26 -1.52
N SER A 134 9.23 -7.03 -2.54
CA SER A 134 9.33 -6.65 -3.95
C SER A 134 8.15 -5.81 -4.44
N VAL A 135 6.97 -5.93 -3.80
CA VAL A 135 5.78 -5.10 -4.12
C VAL A 135 6.07 -3.60 -4.01
N GLY A 136 7.04 -3.21 -3.17
CA GLY A 136 7.45 -1.81 -3.03
C GLY A 136 6.56 -0.97 -2.13
N LEU A 137 5.57 -1.56 -1.44
CA LEU A 137 4.67 -0.83 -0.54
C LEU A 137 5.43 -0.04 0.53
N LEU A 138 6.39 -0.69 1.21
CA LEU A 138 7.20 -0.02 2.23
C LEU A 138 8.04 1.10 1.64
N ARG A 139 8.61 0.90 0.45
CA ARG A 139 9.41 1.90 -0.25
C ARG A 139 8.58 3.16 -0.52
N VAL A 140 7.38 2.98 -1.08
CA VAL A 140 6.41 4.04 -1.33
C VAL A 140 5.95 4.76 -0.05
N CYS A 141 5.80 4.02 1.06
CA CYS A 141 5.27 4.57 2.30
C CYS A 141 6.32 5.19 3.23
N THR A 142 7.60 4.79 3.11
CA THR A 142 8.64 5.13 4.09
C THR A 142 9.87 5.79 3.48
N GLU A 143 10.05 5.68 2.17
CA GLU A 143 11.15 6.28 1.44
C GLU A 143 10.64 7.37 0.48
N LEU A 144 11.47 8.37 0.20
CA LEU A 144 11.10 9.47 -0.71
C LEU A 144 11.38 9.16 -2.18
N ASP A 145 12.12 8.10 -2.49
CA ASP A 145 12.62 7.90 -3.86
C ASP A 145 11.49 7.59 -4.85
N ASP A 146 10.52 6.74 -4.51
CA ASP A 146 9.36 6.54 -5.38
C ASP A 146 8.55 7.83 -5.54
N LEU A 147 8.30 8.55 -4.44
CA LEU A 147 7.57 9.82 -4.50
C LEU A 147 8.30 10.86 -5.38
N PHE A 148 9.63 10.88 -5.32
CA PHE A 148 10.48 11.71 -6.16
C PHE A 148 10.39 11.32 -7.63
N GLU A 149 10.55 10.03 -7.96
CA GLU A 149 10.43 9.52 -9.34
C GLU A 149 9.06 9.86 -9.95
N TYR A 150 7.98 9.64 -9.19
CA TYR A 150 6.63 9.90 -9.66
C TYR A 150 6.32 11.39 -9.86
N SER A 151 7.12 12.27 -9.26
CA SER A 151 6.96 13.73 -9.32
C SER A 151 7.77 14.40 -10.43
N LYS A 152 8.77 13.71 -11.03
CA LYS A 152 9.70 14.31 -12.01
C LYS A 152 9.04 14.92 -13.24
N ASP A 153 7.91 14.35 -13.64
CA ASP A 153 7.19 14.75 -14.86
C ASP A 153 6.18 15.89 -14.63
N ALA A 154 6.15 16.48 -13.44
CA ALA A 154 5.23 17.58 -13.15
C ALA A 154 5.49 18.78 -14.11
N PRO A 155 4.50 19.21 -14.92
CA PRO A 155 4.71 20.18 -16.00
C PRO A 155 5.33 21.51 -15.54
N GLY A 156 4.98 21.96 -14.35
CA GLY A 156 5.46 23.22 -13.79
C GLY A 156 6.91 23.18 -13.28
N LEU A 157 7.56 22.00 -13.24
CA LEU A 157 8.98 21.89 -12.88
C LEU A 157 9.89 22.44 -13.99
N ASN A 158 9.40 22.52 -15.23
CA ASN A 158 10.13 23.08 -16.38
C ASN A 158 11.54 22.45 -16.55
N GLY A 159 11.66 21.13 -16.35
CA GLY A 159 12.91 20.38 -16.46
C GLY A 159 13.81 20.41 -15.21
N SER A 160 13.36 21.03 -14.11
CA SER A 160 14.03 20.96 -12.82
C SER A 160 13.65 19.68 -12.07
N GLU A 161 14.48 19.26 -11.12
CA GLU A 161 14.14 18.14 -10.24
C GLU A 161 13.09 18.54 -9.18
N PRO A 162 12.23 17.61 -8.72
CA PRO A 162 11.34 17.83 -7.59
C PRO A 162 12.11 18.21 -6.31
N ASN A 163 11.54 19.10 -5.49
CA ASN A 163 12.16 19.46 -4.21
C ASN A 163 11.85 18.40 -3.15
N ARG A 164 12.88 17.66 -2.69
CA ARG A 164 12.75 16.62 -1.67
C ARG A 164 12.20 17.11 -0.33
N GLU A 165 12.47 18.35 0.07
CA GLU A 165 11.92 18.92 1.31
C GLU A 165 10.41 19.16 1.19
N LEU A 166 9.94 19.55 -0.01
CA LEU A 166 8.51 19.68 -0.26
C LEU A 166 7.82 18.31 -0.32
N LEU A 167 8.46 17.31 -0.91
CA LEU A 167 7.96 15.93 -0.91
C LEU A 167 7.90 15.35 0.51
N GLN A 168 8.92 15.58 1.34
CA GLN A 168 8.87 15.21 2.76
C GLN A 168 7.74 15.93 3.49
N SER A 169 7.52 17.21 3.19
CA SER A 169 6.41 17.98 3.78
C SER A 169 5.03 17.38 3.43
N LEU A 170 4.87 16.73 2.27
CA LEU A 170 3.64 15.99 1.93
C LEU A 170 3.43 14.78 2.84
N VAL A 171 4.51 14.04 3.11
CA VAL A 171 4.49 12.89 4.02
C VAL A 171 4.20 13.36 5.45
N ASP A 172 4.91 14.37 5.92
CA ASP A 172 4.76 14.94 7.27
C ASP A 172 3.36 15.51 7.54
N ALA A 173 2.65 15.94 6.48
CA ALA A 173 1.28 16.40 6.57
C ALA A 173 0.29 15.29 6.93
N ASP A 174 0.66 14.00 6.78
CA ASP A 174 -0.11 12.84 7.24
C ASP A 174 -1.59 12.88 6.82
N ALA A 175 -1.80 12.89 5.49
CA ALA A 175 -3.09 13.10 4.84
C ALA A 175 -3.73 14.50 5.01
N ASP A 176 -3.10 15.42 5.76
CA ASP A 176 -3.45 16.85 5.85
C ASP A 176 -2.77 17.75 4.82
N ILE A 177 -2.64 17.22 3.60
CA ILE A 177 -2.05 17.91 2.46
C ILE A 177 -2.99 19.04 2.00
N SER A 178 -2.45 20.25 1.87
CA SER A 178 -3.13 21.40 1.29
C SER A 178 -2.87 21.52 -0.21
N VAL A 179 -3.76 22.21 -0.93
CA VAL A 179 -3.59 22.47 -2.37
C VAL A 179 -2.31 23.28 -2.63
N ASP A 180 -2.01 24.28 -1.81
CA ASP A 180 -0.79 25.08 -1.92
C ASP A 180 0.47 24.23 -1.75
N LEU A 181 0.49 23.34 -0.74
CA LEU A 181 1.64 22.47 -0.51
C LEU A 181 1.86 21.52 -1.68
N LEU A 182 0.77 20.91 -2.17
CA LEU A 182 0.85 19.98 -3.29
C LEU A 182 1.28 20.69 -4.58
N GLU A 183 0.70 21.86 -4.88
CA GLU A 183 1.07 22.66 -6.06
C GLU A 183 2.54 23.08 -6.04
N ARG A 184 3.09 23.40 -4.86
CA ARG A 184 4.51 23.73 -4.74
C ARG A 184 5.41 22.51 -4.96
N ALA A 185 4.96 21.31 -4.57
CA ALA A 185 5.72 20.08 -4.70
C ALA A 185 5.68 19.51 -6.12
N ILE A 186 4.51 19.55 -6.77
CA ILE A 186 4.23 18.99 -8.10
C ILE A 186 3.45 19.99 -8.99
N PRO A 187 4.05 21.13 -9.34
CA PRO A 187 3.36 22.23 -10.01
C PRO A 187 2.81 21.84 -11.38
N GLY A 188 1.64 22.41 -11.73
CA GLY A 188 1.00 22.22 -13.04
C GLY A 188 0.20 20.92 -13.20
N TRP A 189 0.04 20.14 -12.14
CA TRP A 189 -0.89 19.01 -12.06
C TRP A 189 -2.19 19.37 -11.32
N ASP A 190 -3.15 18.45 -11.30
CA ASP A 190 -4.44 18.66 -10.63
C ASP A 190 -4.31 18.50 -9.10
N SER A 191 -3.85 19.56 -8.44
CA SER A 191 -3.65 19.58 -7.00
C SER A 191 -4.95 19.35 -6.20
N GLU A 192 -6.12 19.71 -6.75
CA GLU A 192 -7.42 19.46 -6.09
C GLU A 192 -7.74 17.96 -6.06
N SER A 193 -7.54 17.26 -7.17
CA SER A 193 -7.68 15.80 -7.26
C SER A 193 -6.73 15.10 -6.27
N GLY A 194 -5.47 15.52 -6.22
CA GLY A 194 -4.48 14.95 -5.30
C GLY A 194 -4.85 15.13 -3.82
N VAL A 195 -5.26 16.34 -3.44
CA VAL A 195 -5.72 16.61 -2.06
C VAL A 195 -6.98 15.81 -1.72
N ALA A 196 -7.92 15.68 -2.66
CA ALA A 196 -9.11 14.86 -2.46
C ALA A 196 -8.77 13.38 -2.23
N ALA A 197 -7.76 12.85 -2.91
CA ALA A 197 -7.28 11.48 -2.73
C ALA A 197 -6.64 11.28 -1.35
N ALA A 198 -5.70 12.14 -0.95
CA ALA A 198 -5.05 12.07 0.36
C ALA A 198 -6.06 12.11 1.53
N LYS A 199 -7.05 13.01 1.45
CA LYS A 199 -8.07 13.16 2.50
C LYS A 199 -8.82 11.86 2.84
N LYS A 200 -8.98 10.94 1.88
CA LYS A 200 -9.66 9.65 2.11
C LYS A 200 -8.93 8.78 3.14
N PHE A 201 -7.62 8.92 3.27
CA PHE A 201 -6.83 8.18 4.26
C PHE A 201 -7.10 8.60 5.71
N ARG A 202 -7.75 9.76 5.94
CA ARG A 202 -8.15 10.21 7.29
C ARG A 202 -9.36 9.48 7.85
N LEU A 203 -10.14 8.82 6.99
CA LEU A 203 -11.41 8.20 7.39
C LEU A 203 -11.20 7.02 8.34
N ILE A 204 -9.98 6.48 8.39
CA ILE A 204 -9.63 5.28 9.15
C ILE A 204 -8.80 5.66 10.37
N ARG A 205 -9.28 5.22 11.54
CA ARG A 205 -8.74 5.56 12.86
C ARG A 205 -7.97 4.38 13.44
N LEU A 206 -6.75 4.19 12.98
CA LEU A 206 -5.72 3.42 13.67
C LEU A 206 -4.66 4.36 14.24
#